data_AF-A0A239N0J7-F1
#
_entry.id   AF-A0A239N0J7-F1
#
_cell.length_a   1.000
_cell.length_b   1.000
_cell.length_c   1.000
_cell.angle_alpha   90.00
_cell.angle_beta   90.00
_cell.angle_gamma   90.00
#
_symmetry.space_group_name_H-M   'P 1'
#
loop_
_entity.id
_entity.type
_entity.pdbx_description
1 polymer ?
#
loop_
_entity_poly.entity_id
_entity_poly.type
_entity_poly.pdbx_seq_one_letter_code
_entity_poly.pdbx_strand_id
1 'polypeptide(L)'
;MAVSRADIELYMRGFIVLETTDSGWAWGIDNAGAEGDIQYGNVELIEHDDGLALRGTVSKTQQEAVEKGLRYIWACRPDIVAIARNDAIAAEKYRAET
;
A
#
# COMPACT_ATOMS: atom_id res chain seq x y z
N MET A 1 14.10 -19.08 -8.72
CA MET A 1 14.35 -17.88 -7.90
C MET A 1 13.12 -17.63 -7.04
N ALA A 2 13.29 -17.47 -5.74
CA ALA A 2 12.18 -17.19 -4.83
C ALA A 2 12.31 -15.74 -4.36
N VAL A 3 11.36 -14.88 -4.76
CA VAL A 3 11.26 -13.51 -4.26
C VAL A 3 10.88 -13.53 -2.78
N SER A 4 11.54 -12.71 -1.97
CA SER A 4 11.26 -12.65 -0.53
C SER A 4 9.98 -11.86 -0.24
N ARG A 5 9.45 -12.00 0.98
CA ARG A 5 8.32 -11.18 1.44
C ARG A 5 8.65 -9.68 1.35
N ALA A 6 9.86 -9.30 1.72
CA ALA A 6 10.30 -7.90 1.69
C ALA A 6 10.36 -7.34 0.26
N ASP A 7 10.75 -8.16 -0.72
CA ASP A 7 10.75 -7.77 -2.13
C ASP A 7 9.33 -7.50 -2.64
N ILE A 8 8.35 -8.31 -2.23
CA ILE A 8 6.94 -8.09 -2.59
C ILE A 8 6.41 -6.83 -1.89
N GLU A 9 6.70 -6.67 -0.60
CA GLU A 9 6.26 -5.51 0.19
C GLU A 9 6.83 -4.19 -0.35
N LEU A 10 8.01 -4.20 -1.00
CA LEU A 10 8.55 -3.02 -1.69
C LEU A 10 7.57 -2.48 -2.74
N TYR A 11 7.01 -3.35 -3.57
CA TYR A 11 6.05 -2.97 -4.62
C TYR A 11 4.64 -2.75 -4.07
N MET A 12 4.26 -3.41 -2.98
CA MET A 12 2.98 -3.17 -2.30
C MET A 12 2.87 -1.76 -1.72
N ARG A 13 3.99 -1.13 -1.33
CA ARG A 13 3.99 0.23 -0.76
C ARG A 13 3.36 1.27 -1.67
N GLY A 14 3.48 1.11 -2.99
CA GLY A 14 2.84 2.02 -3.97
C GLY A 14 1.31 2.08 -3.86
N PHE A 15 0.70 1.04 -3.27
CA PHE A 15 -0.75 0.95 -3.06
C PHE A 15 -1.19 1.50 -1.70
N ILE A 16 -0.27 2.01 -0.88
CA ILE A 16 -0.59 2.60 0.42
C ILE A 16 -0.55 4.12 0.28
N VAL A 17 -1.69 4.77 0.50
CA VAL A 17 -1.73 6.22 0.69
C VAL A 17 -1.59 6.54 2.16
N LEU A 18 -0.88 7.62 2.48
CA LEU A 18 -0.69 8.12 3.83
C LEU A 18 -1.14 9.57 3.90
N GLU A 19 -1.87 9.90 4.96
CA GLU A 19 -2.32 11.27 5.20
C GLU A 19 -1.91 11.70 6.62
N THR A 20 -1.36 12.90 6.72
CA THR A 20 -1.05 13.52 8.01
C THR A 20 -2.33 14.05 8.65
N THR A 21 -2.52 13.73 9.93
CA THR A 21 -3.64 14.21 10.75
C THR A 21 -3.09 14.90 12.00
N ASP A 22 -3.95 15.60 12.74
CA ASP A 22 -3.57 16.25 14.01
C ASP A 22 -3.08 15.25 15.08
N SER A 23 -3.42 13.97 14.94
CA SER A 23 -3.11 12.92 15.92
C SER A 23 -2.07 11.90 15.43
N GLY A 24 -1.54 12.06 14.22
CA GLY A 24 -0.56 11.16 13.63
C GLY A 24 -0.80 10.90 12.14
N TRP A 25 -0.71 9.65 11.73
CA TRP A 25 -0.72 9.22 10.34
C TRP A 25 -1.89 8.27 10.06
N ALA A 26 -2.81 8.69 9.21
CA ALA A 26 -3.82 7.81 8.62
C ALA A 26 -3.22 7.05 7.44
N TRP A 27 -3.74 5.85 7.18
CA TRP A 27 -3.37 5.05 6.02
C TRP A 27 -4.63 4.63 5.27
N GLY A 28 -4.51 4.50 3.95
CA GLY A 28 -5.55 4.00 3.07
C GLY A 28 -4.97 3.15 1.96
N ILE A 29 -5.83 2.76 1.03
CA ILE A 29 -5.42 1.99 -0.16
C ILE A 29 -5.65 2.83 -1.40
N ASP A 30 -4.62 2.95 -2.22
CA ASP A 30 -4.74 3.46 -3.58
C ASP A 30 -4.80 2.27 -4.55
N ASN A 31 -5.94 2.07 -5.20
CA ASN A 31 -6.13 0.97 -6.13
C ASN A 31 -5.34 1.13 -7.44
N ALA A 32 -4.85 2.33 -7.74
CA ALA A 32 -4.00 2.59 -8.90
C ALA A 32 -2.52 2.29 -8.64
N GLY A 33 -2.11 2.17 -7.37
CA GLY A 33 -0.70 2.02 -7.02
C GLY A 33 0.13 3.30 -7.23
N ALA A 34 -0.51 4.47 -7.15
CA ALA A 34 0.11 5.78 -7.39
C ALA A 34 0.30 6.59 -6.09
N GLU A 35 0.31 5.92 -4.93
CA GLU A 35 0.53 6.53 -3.62
C GLU A 35 -0.42 7.70 -3.28
N GLY A 36 -1.64 7.68 -3.82
CA GLY A 36 -2.62 8.73 -3.61
C GLY A 36 -2.36 10.01 -4.41
N ASP A 37 -1.66 9.90 -5.53
CA ASP A 37 -1.51 11.00 -6.48
C ASP A 37 -2.88 11.62 -6.86
N ILE A 38 -2.92 12.94 -6.96
CA ILE A 38 -4.17 13.70 -7.16
C ILE A 38 -4.82 13.41 -8.52
N GLN A 39 -4.03 13.11 -9.55
CA GLN A 39 -4.50 12.92 -10.92
C GLN A 39 -4.58 11.45 -11.31
N TYR A 40 -3.64 10.64 -10.83
CA TYR A 40 -3.47 9.25 -11.24
C TYR A 40 -3.85 8.25 -10.15
N GLY A 41 -4.07 8.73 -8.92
CA GLY A 41 -4.53 7.91 -7.80
C GLY A 41 -6.00 7.54 -7.89
N ASN A 42 -6.32 6.38 -7.35
CA ASN A 42 -7.68 5.90 -7.14
C ASN A 42 -7.82 5.43 -5.69
N VAL A 43 -7.85 6.41 -4.79
CA VAL A 43 -7.91 6.21 -3.34
C VAL A 43 -9.26 5.62 -2.93
N GLU A 44 -9.21 4.48 -2.26
CA GLU A 44 -10.36 3.86 -1.62
C GLU A 44 -10.75 4.65 -0.36
N LEU A 45 -11.92 5.28 -0.42
CA LEU A 45 -12.55 5.92 0.73
C LEU A 45 -13.67 5.01 1.26
N ILE A 46 -13.80 4.98 2.59
CA ILE A 46 -14.89 4.29 3.27
C ILE A 46 -15.82 5.30 3.94
N GLU A 47 -17.09 4.94 4.04
CA GLU A 47 -18.10 5.75 4.71
C GLU A 47 -17.98 5.59 6.24
N HIS A 48 -17.89 6.72 6.91
CA HIS A 48 -17.95 6.88 8.37
C HIS A 48 -19.13 7.78 8.73
N ASP A 49 -19.46 7.82 10.03
CA ASP A 49 -20.55 8.63 10.57
C ASP A 49 -20.43 10.13 10.19
N ASP A 50 -19.21 10.63 10.00
CA ASP A 50 -18.90 12.03 9.69
C ASP A 50 -18.53 12.27 8.21
N GLY A 51 -18.65 11.26 7.33
CA GLY A 51 -18.36 11.36 5.90
C GLY A 51 -17.37 10.32 5.36
N LEU A 52 -16.76 10.61 4.21
CA LEU A 52 -15.80 9.71 3.57
C LEU A 52 -14.39 9.90 4.17
N ALA A 53 -13.74 8.81 4.57
CA ALA A 53 -12.38 8.85 5.10
C ALA A 53 -11.53 7.66 4.61
N LEU A 54 -10.22 7.73 4.85
CA LEU A 54 -9.33 6.59 4.63
C LEU A 54 -9.70 5.43 5.56
N ARG A 55 -9.53 4.21 5.06
CA ARG A 55 -9.89 2.97 5.78
C ARG A 55 -9.16 2.78 7.13
N GLY A 56 -7.93 3.23 7.22
CA GLY A 56 -7.02 2.89 8.30
C GLY A 56 -7.19 3.73 9.55
N THR A 57 -7.08 3.09 10.71
CA THR A 57 -6.96 3.82 11.99
C THR A 57 -5.65 4.60 12.05
N VAL A 58 -5.72 5.80 12.63
CA VAL A 58 -4.56 6.68 12.83
C VAL A 58 -3.47 5.96 13.66
N SER A 59 -2.24 6.03 13.17
CA SER A 59 -1.02 5.54 13.83
C SER A 59 -0.19 6.71 14.34
N LYS A 60 0.65 6.48 15.36
CA LYS A 60 1.50 7.55 15.91
C LYS A 60 2.62 7.91 14.94
N THR A 61 3.14 6.93 14.22
CA THR A 61 4.23 7.13 13.26
C THR A 61 3.82 6.72 11.85
N GLN A 62 4.48 7.31 10.86
CA GLN A 62 4.31 6.97 9.46
C GLN A 62 4.66 5.49 9.20
N GLN A 63 5.72 4.98 9.85
CA GLN A 63 6.14 3.59 9.71
C GLN A 63 5.07 2.62 10.23
N GLU A 64 4.47 2.89 11.40
CA GLU A 64 3.36 2.09 11.92
C GLU A 64 2.15 2.08 10.98
N ALA A 65 1.85 3.23 10.35
CA ALA A 65 0.78 3.34 9.36
C ALA A 65 1.04 2.46 8.14
N VAL A 66 2.26 2.50 7.58
CA VAL A 66 2.68 1.62 6.48
C VAL A 66 2.60 0.15 6.88
N GLU A 67 3.09 -0.22 8.05
CA GLU A 67 3.05 -1.62 8.53
C GLU A 67 1.62 -2.13 8.74
N LYS A 68 0.69 -1.27 9.17
CA LYS A 68 -0.74 -1.61 9.22
C LYS A 68 -1.33 -1.77 7.82
N GLY A 69 -1.03 -0.87 6.90
CA GLY A 69 -1.45 -0.96 5.49
C GLY A 69 -0.95 -2.24 4.82
N LEU A 70 0.33 -2.57 4.97
CA LEU A 70 0.91 -3.82 4.44
C LEU A 70 0.23 -5.05 5.05
N ARG A 71 0.02 -5.08 6.38
CA ARG A 71 -0.70 -6.18 7.04
C ARG A 71 -2.12 -6.35 6.50
N TYR A 72 -2.83 -5.24 6.27
CA TYR A 72 -4.16 -5.28 5.66
C TYR A 72 -4.11 -5.84 4.24
N ILE A 73 -3.21 -5.36 3.38
CA ILE A 73 -3.11 -5.85 2.00
C ILE A 73 -2.83 -7.36 1.97
N TRP A 74 -1.89 -7.83 2.79
CA TRP A 74 -1.58 -9.26 2.92
C TRP A 74 -2.79 -10.11 3.36
N ALA A 75 -3.60 -9.58 4.27
CA ALA A 75 -4.74 -10.31 4.82
C ALA A 75 -5.99 -10.24 3.93
N CYS A 76 -6.19 -9.14 3.21
CA CYS A 76 -7.48 -8.77 2.63
C CYS A 76 -7.46 -8.48 1.13
N ARG A 77 -6.30 -8.21 0.51
CA ARG A 77 -6.17 -7.78 -0.89
C ARG A 77 -5.20 -8.66 -1.67
N PRO A 78 -5.55 -9.95 -1.90
CA PRO A 78 -4.69 -10.88 -2.64
C PRO A 78 -4.45 -10.47 -4.10
N ASP A 79 -5.34 -9.64 -4.66
CA ASP A 79 -5.18 -8.99 -5.96
C ASP A 79 -3.95 -8.08 -6.01
N ILE A 80 -3.80 -7.18 -5.04
CA ILE A 80 -2.63 -6.29 -4.91
C ILE A 80 -1.37 -7.11 -4.63
N VAL A 81 -1.47 -8.13 -3.76
CA VAL A 81 -0.33 -9.03 -3.48
C VAL A 81 0.15 -9.72 -4.76
N ALA A 82 -0.76 -10.17 -5.62
CA ALA A 82 -0.42 -10.82 -6.88
C ALA A 82 0.30 -9.86 -7.86
N ILE A 83 -0.18 -8.61 -7.96
CA ILE A 83 0.47 -7.56 -8.77
C ILE A 83 1.90 -7.32 -8.27
N ALA A 84 2.05 -6.99 -6.98
CA ALA A 84 3.35 -6.71 -6.39
C ALA A 84 4.32 -7.90 -6.47
N ARG A 85 3.81 -9.13 -6.38
CA ARG A 85 4.62 -10.34 -6.56
C ARG A 85 5.12 -10.49 -7.98
N ASN A 86 4.29 -10.19 -8.98
CA ASN A 86 4.71 -10.23 -10.39
C ASN A 86 5.81 -9.19 -10.66
N ASP A 87 5.66 -7.98 -10.11
CA ASP A 87 6.65 -6.91 -10.25
C ASP A 87 7.99 -7.30 -9.59
N ALA A 88 7.95 -7.87 -8.39
CA ALA A 88 9.14 -8.38 -7.71
C ALA A 88 9.85 -9.47 -8.54
N ILE A 89 9.10 -10.39 -9.16
CA ILE A 89 9.66 -11.44 -10.02
C ILE A 89 10.28 -10.83 -11.29
N ALA A 90 9.61 -9.86 -11.91
CA ALA A 90 10.11 -9.18 -13.10
C ALA A 90 11.40 -8.41 -12.81
N ALA A 91 11.45 -7.71 -11.67
CA ALA A 91 12.64 -6.99 -11.23
C ALA A 91 13.82 -7.93 -10.95
N GLU A 92 13.57 -9.08 -10.33
CA GLU A 92 14.63 -10.08 -10.09
C GLU A 92 15.16 -10.68 -11.39
N LYS A 93 14.28 -10.97 -12.37
CA LYS A 93 14.73 -11.42 -13.71
C LYS A 93 15.59 -10.35 -14.39
N TYR A 94 15.15 -9.09 -14.34
CA TYR A 94 15.89 -7.98 -14.93
C TYR A 94 17.30 -7.83 -14.33
N ARG A 95 17.44 -7.99 -13.00
CA ARG A 95 18.74 -7.99 -12.31
C ARG A 95 19.63 -9.17 -12.70
N ALA A 96 19.05 -10.31 -13.05
CA ALA A 96 19.83 -11.48 -13.47
C ALA A 96 20.30 -11.39 -14.93
N GLU A 97 19.63 -10.60 -15.76
CA GLU A 97 19.95 -10.35 -17.17
C GLU A 97 20.94 -9.20 -17.37
N THR A 98 21.14 -8.36 -16.34
CA THR A 98 22.08 -7.22 -16.34
C THR A 98 23.38 -7.59 -15.62
#